data_AF-A4G0W1-F1
#
_entry.id   AF-A4G0W1-F1
#
_cell.length_a   1.000
_cell.length_b   1.000
_cell.length_c   1.000
_cell.angle_alpha   90.00
_cell.angle_beta   90.00
_cell.angle_gamma   90.00
#
_symmetry.space_group_name_H-M   'P 1'
#
loop_
_entity.id
_entity.type
_entity.pdbx_description
1 polymer ?
#
loop_
_entity_poly.entity_id
_entity_poly.type
_entity_poly.pdbx_seq_one_letter_code
_entity_poly.pdbx_strand_id
1 'polypeptide(L)'
;MKPKKALCKDVLAEFTLNKSFNTYRGKIVKCDFNGLIEGVVMLNKKNHHYFYPLSALHMIKPLKCVPTNILPKTSLPTNPKDIHSKEALSRIVGRTLKVCYDNPKTSYLGRLLGFTRGIFSWTLVLEIYGEVFILINPDYISYYGTKWRLPRNNAPFKSPSLMNLTKTTMFLKKCLLEEVTLEMDYPRINIDDNAFVYPQGIQSEDEHLKRQISGFLKEQGLRF
;
A
#
# COMPACT_ATOMS: atom_id res chain seq x y z
N MET A 1 -8.76 8.67 12.07
CA MET A 1 -7.49 8.97 11.38
C MET A 1 -7.53 8.36 9.98
N LYS A 2 -7.22 9.13 8.92
CA LYS A 2 -7.10 8.58 7.55
C LYS A 2 -5.70 7.95 7.38
N PRO A 3 -5.53 6.85 6.61
CA PRO A 3 -4.21 6.25 6.37
C PRO A 3 -3.16 7.24 5.86
N LYS A 4 -3.53 8.13 4.93
CA LYS A 4 -2.66 9.20 4.42
C LYS A 4 -2.15 10.14 5.52
N LYS A 5 -2.92 10.37 6.59
CA LYS A 5 -2.47 11.17 7.75
C LYS A 5 -1.54 10.39 8.68
N ALA A 6 -1.64 9.07 8.71
CA ALA A 6 -0.75 8.21 9.51
C ALA A 6 0.62 8.04 8.83
N LEU A 7 0.64 8.07 7.50
CA LEU A 7 1.84 7.86 6.69
C LEU A 7 2.20 9.13 5.88
N CYS A 8 2.51 10.22 6.60
CA CYS A 8 2.91 11.48 5.98
C CYS A 8 4.28 11.37 5.26
N LYS A 9 4.53 12.30 4.32
CA LYS A 9 5.84 12.46 3.69
C LYS A 9 6.92 12.63 4.76
N ASP A 10 8.11 12.09 4.48
CA ASP A 10 9.32 12.17 5.31
C ASP A 10 9.29 11.40 6.64
N VAL A 11 8.19 10.72 6.96
CA VAL A 11 8.10 9.81 8.10
C VAL A 11 9.00 8.59 7.86
N LEU A 12 9.71 8.10 8.89
CA LEU A 12 10.34 6.79 8.82
C LEU A 12 9.30 5.72 9.13
N ALA A 13 9.23 4.65 8.36
CA ALA A 13 8.30 3.57 8.58
C ALA A 13 8.95 2.20 8.37
N GLU A 14 8.38 1.20 9.02
CA GLU A 14 8.66 -0.21 8.81
C GLU A 14 7.55 -0.84 7.96
N PHE A 15 7.93 -1.67 7.01
CA PHE A 15 7.06 -2.26 6.00
C PHE A 15 7.23 -3.76 6.01
N THR A 16 6.19 -4.47 6.41
CA THR A 16 6.17 -5.94 6.41
C THR A 16 5.53 -6.42 5.11
N LEU A 17 6.24 -7.27 4.36
CA LEU A 17 5.70 -7.87 3.14
C LEU A 17 4.73 -9.01 3.45
N ASN A 18 3.67 -9.12 2.65
CA ASN A 18 2.65 -10.16 2.82
C ASN A 18 3.15 -11.57 2.49
N LYS A 19 4.05 -11.74 1.52
CA LYS A 19 4.52 -13.09 1.15
C LYS A 19 5.61 -13.63 2.07
N SER A 20 6.59 -12.80 2.43
CA SER A 20 7.78 -13.24 3.15
C SER A 20 7.79 -12.86 4.63
N PHE A 21 6.90 -11.98 5.07
CA PHE A 21 6.93 -11.40 6.43
C PHE A 21 8.22 -10.67 6.78
N ASN A 22 9.09 -10.45 5.79
CA ASN A 22 10.28 -9.61 5.95
C ASN A 22 9.86 -8.17 6.16
N THR A 23 10.52 -7.52 7.11
CA THR A 23 10.28 -6.13 7.44
C THR A 23 11.43 -5.27 6.94
N TYR A 24 11.09 -4.24 6.16
CA TYR A 24 12.03 -3.26 5.61
C TYR A 24 11.77 -1.91 6.23
N ARG A 25 12.83 -1.10 6.38
CA ARG A 25 12.72 0.24 6.96
C ARG A 25 13.20 1.29 5.99
N GLY A 26 12.48 2.40 5.91
CA GLY A 26 12.90 3.57 5.16
C GLY A 26 11.99 4.77 5.33
N LYS A 27 12.32 5.85 4.62
CA LYS A 27 11.63 7.12 4.67
C LYS A 27 10.52 7.15 3.63
N ILE A 28 9.32 7.60 4.02
CA ILE A 28 8.21 7.78 3.10
C ILE A 28 8.50 8.96 2.18
N VAL A 29 8.47 8.73 0.87
CA VAL A 29 8.51 9.81 -0.12
C VAL A 29 7.09 10.15 -0.56
N LYS A 30 6.29 9.13 -0.85
CA LYS A 30 4.91 9.28 -1.31
C LYS A 30 4.08 8.08 -0.91
N CYS A 31 2.79 8.28 -0.68
CA CYS A 31 1.82 7.21 -0.45
C CYS A 31 0.50 7.52 -1.16
N ASP A 32 -0.11 6.48 -1.72
CA ASP A 32 -1.46 6.54 -2.29
C ASP A 32 -2.23 5.28 -1.85
N PHE A 33 -3.44 5.51 -1.35
CA PHE A 33 -4.32 4.47 -0.81
C PHE A 33 -5.63 4.33 -1.60
N ASN A 34 -5.86 5.17 -2.61
CA ASN A 34 -7.12 5.23 -3.36
C ASN A 34 -6.95 5.44 -4.88
N GLY A 35 -5.78 5.90 -5.33
CA GLY A 35 -5.53 6.16 -6.76
C GLY A 35 -5.23 4.90 -7.55
N LEU A 36 -4.92 5.05 -8.83
CA LEU A 36 -4.59 3.90 -9.69
C LEU A 36 -3.30 3.20 -9.23
N ILE A 37 -2.30 3.97 -8.80
CA ILE A 37 -0.99 3.44 -8.38
C ILE A 37 -0.98 3.26 -6.85
N GLU A 38 -1.95 2.52 -6.31
CA GLU A 38 -2.04 2.26 -4.85
C GLU A 38 -0.76 1.62 -4.34
N GLY A 39 -0.05 2.36 -3.49
CA GLY A 39 1.23 1.92 -2.98
C GLY A 39 1.96 3.00 -2.21
N VAL A 40 3.15 2.63 -1.77
CA VAL A 40 4.04 3.51 -1.02
C VAL A 40 5.39 3.53 -1.69
N VAL A 41 5.88 4.74 -1.90
CA VAL A 41 7.24 5.00 -2.34
C VAL A 41 8.10 5.25 -1.12
N MET A 42 9.10 4.40 -0.94
CA MET A 42 10.00 4.39 0.20
C MET A 42 11.44 4.62 -0.28
N LEU A 43 12.15 5.53 0.40
CA LEU A 43 13.58 5.73 0.26
C LEU A 43 14.31 4.91 1.32
N ASN A 44 15.11 3.93 0.89
CA ASN A 44 15.82 3.07 1.81
C ASN A 44 17.14 3.71 2.31
N LYS A 45 17.84 3.02 3.22
CA LYS A 45 19.14 3.47 3.75
C LYS A 45 20.26 3.61 2.69
N LYS A 46 20.10 2.99 1.51
CA LYS A 46 21.05 3.07 0.39
C LYS A 46 20.65 4.15 -0.63
N ASN A 47 19.73 5.06 -0.26
CA ASN A 47 19.18 6.10 -1.14
C ASN A 47 18.51 5.55 -2.42
N HIS A 48 17.98 4.33 -2.36
CA HIS A 48 17.20 3.76 -3.44
C HIS A 48 15.70 3.95 -3.17
N HIS A 49 14.99 4.40 -4.20
CA HIS A 49 13.54 4.49 -4.21
C HIS A 49 12.94 3.14 -4.57
N TYR A 50 12.05 2.65 -3.71
CA TYR A 50 11.27 1.45 -3.92
C TYR A 50 9.80 1.81 -3.93
N PHE A 51 9.07 1.28 -4.91
CA PHE A 51 7.62 1.28 -4.92
C PHE A 51 7.11 -0.06 -4.39
N TYR A 52 6.33 0.00 -3.31
CA TYR A 52 5.62 -1.14 -2.74
C TYR A 52 4.12 -0.98 -3.01
N PRO A 53 3.51 -1.82 -3.86
CA PRO A 53 2.06 -1.83 -4.00
C PRO A 53 1.42 -2.25 -2.68
N LEU A 54 0.28 -1.66 -2.32
CA LEU A 54 -0.41 -2.02 -1.08
C LEU A 54 -0.76 -3.51 -1.03
N SER A 55 -1.11 -4.10 -2.17
CA SER A 55 -1.40 -5.54 -2.28
C SER A 55 -0.23 -6.46 -1.89
N ALA A 56 1.01 -5.98 -1.94
CA ALA A 56 2.19 -6.74 -1.51
C ALA A 56 2.55 -6.55 -0.04
N LEU A 57 1.90 -5.62 0.66
CA LEU A 57 2.16 -5.29 2.05
C LEU A 57 1.19 -6.01 2.97
N HIS A 58 1.70 -6.44 4.12
CA HIS A 58 0.90 -6.93 5.24
C HIS A 58 0.59 -5.79 6.21
N MET A 59 1.63 -5.03 6.53
CA MET A 59 1.59 -4.02 7.58
C MET A 59 2.59 -2.91 7.28
N ILE A 60 2.24 -1.69 7.68
CA ILE A 60 3.13 -0.54 7.73
C ILE A 60 3.07 0.06 9.14
N LYS A 61 4.22 0.18 9.79
CA LYS A 61 4.38 0.83 11.09
C LYS A 61 5.10 2.16 10.92
N PRO A 62 4.40 3.31 10.86
CA PRO A 62 5.04 4.62 10.90
C PRO A 62 5.69 4.85 12.27
N LEU A 63 6.99 5.15 12.27
CA LEU A 63 7.74 5.42 13.48
C LEU A 63 7.39 6.82 14.00
N LYS A 64 7.20 6.93 15.32
CA LYS A 64 6.87 8.18 16.03
C LYS A 64 5.52 8.81 15.62
N CYS A 65 4.63 8.04 15.01
CA CYS A 65 3.26 8.49 14.74
C CYS A 65 2.42 8.37 16.02
N VAL A 66 1.92 9.49 16.52
CA VAL A 66 1.08 9.53 17.73
C VAL A 66 -0.38 9.22 17.33
N PRO A 67 -1.05 8.26 17.98
CA PRO A 67 -2.45 7.96 17.72
C PRO A 67 -3.34 9.16 18.04
N THR A 68 -4.30 9.45 17.17
CA THR A 68 -5.26 10.53 17.44
C THR A 68 -6.35 10.02 18.38
N ASN A 69 -6.75 10.86 19.33
CA ASN A 69 -7.96 10.60 20.10
C ASN A 69 -9.18 10.70 19.19
N ILE A 70 -10.01 9.66 19.25
CA ILE A 70 -11.22 9.55 18.43
C ILE A 70 -12.30 9.06 19.37
N LEU A 71 -13.31 9.92 19.55
CA LEU A 71 -14.49 9.54 20.31
C LEU A 71 -15.24 8.47 19.50
N PRO A 72 -15.58 7.32 20.13
CA PRO A 72 -16.37 6.31 19.46
C PRO A 72 -17.73 6.90 19.10
N LYS A 73 -18.18 6.64 17.87
CA LYS A 73 -19.58 6.94 17.51
C LYS A 73 -20.50 6.10 18.41
N THR A 74 -21.65 6.66 18.75
CA THR A 74 -22.64 6.13 19.71
C THR A 74 -22.94 4.63 19.52
N SER A 75 -23.37 3.99 20.61
CA SER A 75 -23.58 2.54 20.74
C SER A 75 -24.19 1.91 19.49
N LEU A 76 -23.54 0.86 19.00
CA LEU A 76 -24.17 -0.06 18.05
C LEU A 76 -25.51 -0.51 18.66
N PRO A 77 -26.64 -0.44 17.92
CA PRO A 77 -27.84 -1.16 18.32
C PRO A 77 -27.49 -2.65 18.44
N THR A 78 -28.24 -3.37 19.26
CA THR A 78 -28.13 -4.80 19.52
C THR A 78 -27.80 -5.58 18.24
N ASN A 79 -26.53 -5.99 18.11
CA ASN A 79 -26.01 -7.04 17.22
C ASN A 79 -26.47 -7.03 15.74
N PRO A 80 -26.02 -6.08 14.89
CA PRO A 80 -26.25 -6.16 13.46
C PRO A 80 -25.31 -7.21 12.84
N LYS A 81 -25.72 -8.47 12.85
CA LYS A 81 -24.97 -9.57 12.22
C LYS A 81 -24.95 -9.45 10.69
N ASP A 82 -25.90 -8.71 10.12
CA ASP A 82 -26.17 -8.65 8.67
C ASP A 82 -25.94 -7.25 8.07
N ILE A 83 -24.91 -6.53 8.51
CA ILE A 83 -24.49 -5.28 7.87
C ILE A 83 -23.21 -5.46 7.07
N HIS A 84 -23.09 -4.67 6.00
CA HIS A 84 -21.90 -4.69 5.15
C HIS A 84 -20.65 -4.28 5.95
N SER A 85 -19.51 -4.93 5.72
CA SER A 85 -18.29 -4.76 6.53
C SER A 85 -17.76 -3.33 6.56
N LYS A 86 -17.96 -2.56 5.48
CA LYS A 86 -17.66 -1.11 5.44
C LYS A 86 -18.47 -0.33 6.47
N GLU A 87 -19.75 -0.66 6.59
CA GLU A 87 -20.66 -0.02 7.53
C GLU A 87 -20.32 -0.45 8.96
N ALA A 88 -20.06 -1.74 9.19
CA ALA A 88 -19.59 -2.24 10.48
C ALA A 88 -18.35 -1.49 10.96
N LEU A 89 -17.32 -1.38 10.11
CA LEU A 89 -16.10 -0.60 10.37
C LEU A 89 -16.41 0.86 10.71
N SER A 90 -17.34 1.50 9.99
CA SER A 90 -17.72 2.89 10.24
C SER A 90 -18.35 3.14 11.61
N ARG A 91 -19.07 2.14 12.13
CA ARG A 91 -19.73 2.19 13.44
C ARG A 91 -18.77 1.88 14.59
N ILE A 92 -17.74 1.06 14.37
CA ILE A 92 -16.77 0.65 15.40
C ILE A 92 -15.47 1.47 15.41
N VAL A 93 -15.34 2.51 14.59
CA VAL A 93 -14.22 3.45 14.68
C VAL A 93 -14.15 4.03 16.10
N GLY A 94 -12.96 4.02 16.68
CA GLY A 94 -12.68 4.39 18.08
C GLY A 94 -12.78 3.23 19.07
N ARG A 95 -13.20 2.03 18.65
CA ARG A 95 -13.34 0.84 19.50
C ARG A 95 -12.20 -0.16 19.28
N THR A 96 -11.94 -0.98 20.30
CA THR A 96 -11.00 -2.10 20.22
C THR A 96 -11.63 -3.27 19.48
N LEU A 97 -10.96 -3.79 18.46
CA LEU A 97 -11.35 -4.99 17.72
C LEU A 97 -10.16 -5.90 17.47
N LYS A 98 -10.45 -7.14 17.07
CA LYS A 98 -9.46 -8.08 16.55
C LYS A 98 -9.50 -8.06 15.03
N VAL A 99 -8.36 -7.82 14.39
CA VAL A 99 -8.15 -7.90 12.94
C VAL A 99 -7.41 -9.20 12.65
N CYS A 100 -7.86 -9.98 11.67
CA CYS A 100 -7.33 -11.30 11.41
C CYS A 100 -6.97 -11.50 9.93
N TYR A 101 -5.93 -12.33 9.75
CA TYR A 101 -5.47 -12.86 8.47
C TYR A 101 -5.56 -14.38 8.53
N ASP A 102 -6.16 -14.99 7.51
CA ASP A 102 -6.21 -16.44 7.33
C ASP A 102 -4.85 -16.96 6.84
N ASN A 103 -4.15 -16.18 6.00
CA ASN A 103 -2.79 -16.48 5.57
C ASN A 103 -1.88 -15.24 5.63
N PRO A 104 -0.81 -15.27 6.45
CA PRO A 104 -0.54 -16.26 7.49
C PRO A 104 -1.49 -16.05 8.66
N LYS A 105 -1.85 -17.13 9.34
CA LYS A 105 -2.75 -17.16 10.51
C LYS A 105 -2.28 -16.23 11.63
N THR A 106 -2.58 -14.95 11.50
CA THR A 106 -2.10 -13.87 12.36
C THR A 106 -3.27 -12.99 12.73
N SER A 107 -3.21 -12.43 13.94
CA SER A 107 -4.26 -11.53 14.41
C SER A 107 -3.70 -10.43 15.27
N TYR A 108 -4.30 -9.25 15.13
CA TYR A 108 -3.90 -8.02 15.80
C TYR A 108 -5.08 -7.51 16.61
N LEU A 109 -4.82 -7.17 17.88
CA LEU A 109 -5.82 -6.56 18.76
C LEU A 109 -5.46 -5.08 18.93
N GLY A 110 -6.38 -4.19 18.61
CA GLY A 110 -6.11 -2.75 18.71
C GLY A 110 -7.35 -1.90 18.54
N ARG A 111 -7.21 -0.61 18.85
CA ARG A 111 -8.27 0.39 18.69
C ARG A 111 -8.32 0.87 17.24
N LEU A 112 -9.47 0.76 16.59
CA LEU A 112 -9.64 1.24 15.21
C LEU A 112 -9.54 2.76 15.18
N LEU A 113 -8.50 3.29 14.56
CA LEU A 113 -8.39 4.73 14.34
C LEU A 113 -9.11 5.15 13.05
N GLY A 114 -9.20 4.27 12.07
CA GLY A 114 -9.91 4.55 10.84
C GLY A 114 -9.60 3.51 9.78
N PHE A 115 -10.19 3.67 8.60
CA PHE A 115 -9.99 2.74 7.51
C PHE A 115 -10.23 3.42 6.17
N THR A 116 -9.82 2.74 5.10
CA THR A 116 -10.07 3.13 3.72
C THR A 116 -10.17 1.87 2.87
N ARG A 117 -11.10 1.87 1.91
CA ARG A 117 -11.18 0.85 0.86
C ARG A 117 -10.79 1.54 -0.45
N GLY A 118 -9.64 1.16 -0.97
CA GLY A 118 -9.15 1.58 -2.27
C GLY A 118 -9.71 0.73 -3.42
N ILE A 119 -9.12 0.88 -4.59
CA ILE A 119 -9.32 0.09 -5.81
C ILE A 119 -8.78 -1.33 -5.61
N PHE A 120 -7.57 -1.49 -5.05
CA PHE A 120 -6.91 -2.79 -4.93
C PHE A 120 -6.88 -3.32 -3.49
N SER A 121 -7.01 -2.45 -2.50
CA SER A 121 -6.75 -2.82 -1.11
C SER A 121 -7.75 -2.30 -0.08
N TRP A 122 -7.87 -3.05 1.02
CA TRP A 122 -8.39 -2.55 2.29
C TRP A 122 -7.24 -2.10 3.17
N THR A 123 -7.38 -0.94 3.79
CA THR A 123 -6.41 -0.41 4.73
C THR A 123 -7.10 -0.06 6.05
N LEU A 124 -6.67 -0.68 7.15
CA LEU A 124 -7.11 -0.38 8.51
C LEU A 124 -5.98 0.34 9.26
N VAL A 125 -6.30 1.42 9.96
CA VAL A 125 -5.37 2.10 10.86
C VAL A 125 -5.76 1.74 12.29
N LEU A 126 -4.85 1.11 13.03
CA LEU A 126 -5.05 0.70 14.40
C LEU A 126 -4.04 1.38 15.32
N GLU A 127 -4.47 1.59 16.55
CA GLU A 127 -3.58 1.80 17.67
C GLU A 127 -3.37 0.47 18.40
N ILE A 128 -2.12 0.06 18.57
CA ILE A 128 -1.71 -1.13 19.31
C ILE A 128 -0.60 -0.69 20.26
N TYR A 129 -0.80 -0.85 21.57
CA TYR A 129 0.14 -0.43 22.61
C TYR A 129 0.61 1.04 22.50
N GLY A 130 -0.30 1.95 22.12
CA GLY A 130 0.01 3.39 21.97
C GLY A 130 0.75 3.74 20.67
N GLU A 131 1.05 2.76 19.82
CA GLU A 131 1.67 2.97 18.51
C GLU A 131 0.65 2.80 17.38
N VAL A 132 0.87 3.52 16.27
CA VAL A 132 0.02 3.43 15.07
C VAL A 132 0.53 2.33 14.14
N PHE A 133 -0.39 1.45 13.73
CA PHE A 133 -0.17 0.41 12.75
C PHE A 133 -1.16 0.55 11.61
N ILE A 134 -0.69 0.37 10.38
CA ILE A 134 -1.53 0.34 9.19
C ILE A 134 -1.53 -1.11 8.69
N LEU A 135 -2.66 -1.80 8.85
CA LEU A 135 -2.86 -3.17 8.41
C LEU A 135 -3.49 -3.18 7.02
N ILE A 136 -2.92 -3.96 6.11
CA ILE A 136 -3.32 -4.00 4.70
C ILE A 136 -3.95 -5.34 4.38
N ASN A 137 -5.07 -5.33 3.64
CA ASN A 137 -5.82 -6.50 3.20
C ASN A 137 -6.10 -7.59 4.27
N PRO A 138 -6.66 -7.24 5.43
CA PRO A 138 -7.12 -8.26 6.37
C PRO A 138 -8.26 -9.08 5.78
N ASP A 139 -8.36 -10.36 6.18
CA ASP A 139 -9.42 -11.25 5.70
C ASP A 139 -10.74 -11.01 6.43
N TYR A 140 -10.67 -10.72 7.73
CA TYR A 140 -11.84 -10.41 8.53
C TYR A 140 -11.52 -9.62 9.78
N ILE A 141 -12.58 -9.03 10.35
CA ILE A 141 -12.55 -8.39 11.65
C ILE A 141 -13.48 -9.14 12.61
N SER A 142 -13.15 -9.11 13.90
CA SER A 142 -13.98 -9.64 14.98
C SER A 142 -14.14 -8.60 16.08
N TYR A 143 -15.40 -8.33 16.45
CA TYR A 143 -15.76 -7.40 17.52
C TYR A 143 -16.93 -7.99 18.31
N TYR A 144 -16.74 -8.17 19.63
CA TYR A 144 -17.68 -8.84 20.54
C TYR A 144 -18.27 -10.15 19.98
N GLY A 145 -17.41 -11.03 19.48
CA GLY A 145 -17.82 -12.34 18.94
C GLY A 145 -18.46 -12.30 17.55
N THR A 146 -18.79 -11.13 17.02
CA THR A 146 -19.31 -10.98 15.65
C THR A 146 -18.16 -10.86 14.66
N LYS A 147 -18.20 -11.67 13.60
CA LYS A 147 -17.17 -11.75 12.55
C LYS A 147 -17.69 -11.13 11.25
N TRP A 148 -17.01 -10.12 10.73
CA TRP A 148 -17.27 -9.58 9.39
C TRP A 148 -16.10 -9.89 8.47
N ARG A 149 -16.35 -10.63 7.38
CA ARG A 149 -15.36 -10.86 6.32
C ARG A 149 -15.20 -9.60 5.48
N LEU A 150 -13.97 -9.21 5.18
CA LEU A 150 -13.72 -8.08 4.30
C LEU A 150 -13.79 -8.57 2.85
N PRO A 151 -14.64 -7.96 2.00
CA PRO A 151 -14.76 -8.39 0.62
C PRO A 151 -13.45 -8.07 -0.11
N ARG A 152 -12.95 -9.05 -0.88
CA ARG A 152 -11.84 -8.82 -1.79
C ARG A 152 -12.22 -7.77 -2.83
N ASN A 153 -11.23 -7.01 -3.27
CA ASN A 153 -11.44 -6.04 -4.33
C ASN A 153 -11.30 -6.73 -5.70
N ASN A 154 -12.27 -6.51 -6.57
CA ASN A 154 -12.23 -6.95 -7.97
C ASN A 154 -11.86 -5.75 -8.83
N ALA A 155 -10.57 -5.41 -8.86
CA ALA A 155 -10.09 -4.26 -9.61
C ALA A 155 -10.21 -4.52 -11.14
N PRO A 156 -10.67 -3.55 -11.94
CA PRO A 156 -10.77 -3.69 -13.40
C PRO A 156 -9.41 -3.61 -14.12
N PHE A 157 -8.34 -3.30 -13.39
CA PHE A 157 -6.99 -3.10 -13.92
C PHE A 157 -6.00 -4.07 -13.29
N LYS A 158 -4.85 -4.26 -13.95
CA LYS A 158 -3.73 -5.00 -13.36
C LYS A 158 -3.20 -4.27 -12.12
N SER A 159 -2.90 -5.04 -11.07
CA SER A 159 -2.31 -4.48 -9.86
C SER A 159 -0.91 -3.95 -10.14
N PRO A 160 -0.50 -2.83 -9.51
CA PRO A 160 0.86 -2.35 -9.61
C PRO A 160 1.87 -3.38 -9.09
N SER A 161 3.04 -3.46 -9.71
CA SER A 161 4.13 -4.36 -9.34
C SER A 161 5.10 -3.72 -8.36
N LEU A 162 5.70 -4.53 -7.47
CA LEU A 162 6.82 -4.09 -6.64
C LEU A 162 8.01 -3.75 -7.54
N MET A 163 8.61 -2.57 -7.36
CA MET A 163 9.66 -2.09 -8.25
C MET A 163 10.74 -1.32 -7.46
N ASN A 164 12.01 -1.58 -7.76
CA ASN A 164 13.10 -0.69 -7.35
C ASN A 164 13.31 0.38 -8.43
N LEU A 165 12.60 1.50 -8.27
CA LEU A 165 12.60 2.60 -9.22
C LEU A 165 14.02 3.09 -9.55
N THR A 166 14.89 3.23 -8.53
CA THR A 166 16.27 3.70 -8.74
C THR A 166 17.09 2.74 -9.58
N LYS A 167 17.09 1.44 -9.24
CA LYS A 167 17.85 0.44 -10.02
C LYS A 167 17.29 0.27 -11.42
N THR A 168 15.97 0.26 -11.56
CA THR A 168 15.32 0.15 -12.87
C THR A 168 15.68 1.36 -13.75
N THR A 169 15.67 2.57 -13.20
CA THR A 169 16.10 3.79 -13.91
C THR A 169 17.57 3.69 -14.34
N MET A 170 18.46 3.30 -13.43
CA MET A 170 19.90 3.17 -13.72
C MET A 170 20.18 2.09 -14.76
N PHE A 171 19.39 1.02 -14.79
CA PHE A 171 19.51 -0.02 -15.80
C PHE A 171 19.07 0.49 -17.17
N LEU A 172 17.90 1.12 -17.25
CA LEU A 172 17.40 1.72 -18.51
C LEU A 172 18.38 2.76 -19.06
N LYS A 173 18.96 3.62 -18.21
CA LYS A 173 20.04 4.56 -18.60
C LYS A 173 21.25 3.92 -19.28
N LYS A 174 21.53 2.64 -19.02
CA LYS A 174 22.65 1.91 -19.62
C LYS A 174 22.27 1.22 -20.92
N CYS A 175 20.99 0.86 -21.08
CA CYS A 175 20.50 0.10 -22.22
C CYS A 175 19.97 1.01 -23.35
N LEU A 176 19.51 2.20 -22.99
CA LEU A 176 18.90 3.18 -23.88
C LEU A 176 19.88 4.31 -24.18
N LEU A 177 19.75 4.88 -25.38
CA LEU A 177 20.50 6.09 -25.78
C LEU A 177 19.76 7.37 -25.38
N GLU A 178 18.47 7.25 -25.10
CA GLU A 178 17.52 8.28 -24.72
C GLU A 178 17.80 8.84 -23.30
N GLU A 179 17.34 10.06 -23.04
CA GLU A 179 17.38 10.62 -21.70
C GLU A 179 16.36 9.89 -20.80
N VAL A 180 16.86 9.25 -19.74
CA VAL A 180 16.00 8.55 -18.77
C VAL A 180 15.99 9.29 -17.44
N THR A 181 14.83 9.75 -16.98
CA THR A 181 14.67 10.46 -15.70
C THR A 181 13.69 9.74 -14.78
N LEU A 182 13.96 9.80 -13.47
CA LEU A 182 13.06 9.26 -12.46
C LEU A 182 12.22 10.41 -11.89
N GLU A 183 10.91 10.34 -12.09
CA GLU A 183 9.97 11.30 -11.55
C GLU A 183 9.32 10.72 -10.29
N MET A 184 9.30 11.51 -9.21
CA MET A 184 8.79 11.07 -7.91
C MET A 184 7.39 11.61 -7.61
N ASP A 185 7.03 12.73 -8.24
CA ASP A 185 5.69 13.31 -8.15
C ASP A 185 4.66 12.42 -8.86
N TYR A 186 5.07 11.70 -9.90
CA TYR A 186 4.35 10.56 -10.43
C TYR A 186 5.36 9.43 -10.40
N PRO A 187 5.26 8.40 -9.53
CA PRO A 187 6.30 7.39 -9.37
C PRO A 187 6.45 6.58 -10.66
N ARG A 188 7.22 7.13 -11.61
CA ARG A 188 7.36 6.70 -12.99
C ARG A 188 8.76 7.04 -13.49
N ILE A 189 9.21 6.29 -14.48
CA ILE A 189 10.45 6.56 -15.20
C ILE A 189 10.05 7.16 -16.54
N ASN A 190 10.52 8.36 -16.82
CA ASN A 190 10.33 9.06 -18.08
C ASN A 190 11.54 8.78 -18.98
N ILE A 191 11.27 8.49 -20.25
CA ILE A 191 12.25 8.22 -21.29
C ILE A 191 11.96 9.21 -22.41
N ASP A 192 12.71 10.31 -22.41
CA ASP A 192 12.68 11.38 -23.41
C ASP A 192 11.27 11.92 -23.71
N ASP A 193 10.39 11.97 -22.70
CA ASP A 193 8.96 12.34 -22.81
C ASP A 193 8.12 11.51 -23.81
N ASN A 194 8.72 10.46 -24.37
CA ASN A 194 8.12 9.59 -25.40
C ASN A 194 7.57 8.29 -24.79
N ALA A 195 8.23 7.77 -23.74
CA ALA A 195 7.79 6.57 -23.05
C ALA A 195 7.86 6.71 -21.52
N PHE A 196 6.84 6.17 -20.85
CA PHE A 196 6.69 6.23 -19.40
C PHE A 196 6.57 4.81 -18.83
N VAL A 197 7.44 4.46 -17.89
CA VAL A 197 7.39 3.21 -17.14
C VAL A 197 6.76 3.47 -15.78
N TYR A 198 5.54 2.97 -15.60
CA TYR A 198 4.84 2.95 -14.33
C TYR A 198 4.99 1.59 -13.65
N PRO A 199 4.78 1.50 -12.32
CA PRO A 199 4.65 0.22 -11.64
C PRO A 199 3.54 -0.68 -12.20
N GLN A 200 2.55 -0.10 -12.91
CA GLN A 200 1.45 -0.83 -13.55
C GLN A 200 1.78 -1.33 -14.97
N GLY A 201 2.78 -0.75 -15.63
CA GLY A 201 3.05 -1.03 -17.04
C GLY A 201 3.76 0.10 -17.76
N ILE A 202 4.02 -0.12 -19.04
CA ILE A 202 4.71 0.82 -19.92
C ILE A 202 3.67 1.50 -20.82
N GLN A 203 3.71 2.83 -20.88
CA GLN A 203 2.91 3.65 -21.77
C GLN A 203 3.85 4.38 -22.74
N SER A 204 3.61 4.23 -24.03
CA SER A 204 4.39 4.84 -25.11
C SER A 204 3.55 4.84 -26.37
N GLU A 205 3.64 5.89 -27.17
CA GLU A 205 3.07 5.91 -28.53
C GLU A 205 4.01 5.21 -29.53
N ASP A 206 5.31 5.17 -29.24
CA ASP A 206 6.28 4.38 -29.98
C ASP A 206 6.26 2.91 -29.50
N GLU A 207 5.70 2.04 -30.33
CA GLU A 207 5.63 0.60 -30.07
C GLU A 207 6.98 -0.11 -30.19
N HIS A 208 7.94 0.42 -30.95
CA HIS A 208 9.29 -0.14 -31.03
C HIS A 208 10.05 0.09 -29.73
N LEU A 209 10.08 1.34 -29.27
CA LEU A 209 10.69 1.72 -28.00
C LEU A 209 10.04 0.96 -26.83
N LYS A 210 8.71 0.86 -26.81
CA LYS A 210 7.97 0.07 -25.81
C LYS A 210 8.38 -1.39 -25.78
N ARG A 211 8.58 -2.03 -26.94
CA ARG A 211 9.04 -3.42 -27.03
C ARG A 211 10.46 -3.57 -26.50
N GLN A 212 11.36 -2.65 -26.84
CA GLN A 212 12.73 -2.64 -26.32
C GLN A 212 12.74 -2.53 -24.79
N ILE A 213 12.06 -1.51 -24.24
CA ILE A 213 11.91 -1.31 -22.79
C ILE A 213 11.32 -2.58 -22.15
N SER A 214 10.25 -3.15 -22.72
CA SER A 214 9.66 -4.37 -22.18
C SER A 214 10.63 -5.55 -22.18
N GLY A 215 11.49 -5.67 -23.19
CA GLY A 215 12.55 -6.69 -23.26
C GLY A 215 13.53 -6.53 -22.10
N PHE A 216 14.13 -5.35 -21.98
CA PHE A 216 15.07 -5.01 -20.92
C PHE A 216 14.48 -5.22 -19.51
N LEU A 217 13.24 -4.79 -19.27
CA LEU A 217 12.60 -4.94 -17.96
C LEU A 217 12.30 -6.41 -17.63
N LYS A 218 11.98 -7.25 -18.63
CA LYS A 218 11.79 -8.69 -18.43
C LYS A 218 13.10 -9.38 -18.01
N GLU A 219 14.24 -8.96 -18.53
CA GLU A 219 15.56 -9.47 -18.13
C GLU A 219 15.86 -9.15 -16.65
N GLN A 220 15.39 -8.01 -16.15
CA GLN A 220 15.44 -7.65 -14.71
C GLN A 220 14.38 -8.37 -13.85
N GLY A 221 13.57 -9.25 -14.44
CA GLY A 221 12.52 -9.99 -13.75
C GLY A 221 11.23 -9.20 -13.53
N LEU A 222 11.09 -7.99 -14.09
CA LEU A 222 9.86 -7.21 -14.05
C LEU A 222 8.93 -7.66 -15.17
N ARG A 223 7.71 -8.04 -14.80
CA ARG A 223 6.66 -8.46 -15.74
C ARG A 223 5.42 -7.60 -15.48
N PHE A 224 4.91 -6.99 -16.54
CA PHE A 224 3.70 -6.16 -16.54
C PHE A 224 2.58 -6.84 -17.33
#